data_AF-A0A6G1W8U3-F1
#
_entry.id   AF-A0A6G1W8U3-F1
#
_cell.length_a   1.000
_cell.length_b   1.000
_cell.length_c   1.000
_cell.angle_alpha   90.00
_cell.angle_beta   90.00
_cell.angle_gamma   90.00
#
_symmetry.space_group_name_H-M   'P 1'
#
loop_
_entity.id
_entity.type
_entity.pdbx_description
1 polymer ?
#
loop_
_entity_poly.entity_id
_entity_poly.type
_entity_poly.pdbx_seq_one_letter_code
_entity_poly.pdbx_strand_id
1 'polypeptide(L)'
;MNVSNDRRRTTTTVEDNSLLHGAAKYFIGDRYKDQNIEVLTIDSRTTIHWRKRSGIGLCAVAYVKSPEPGRGETIYLSNFSRMESGKGNARFQRKLIETLEISHRFETGVTDVPIEVVEKITSVVDQLMQSEKFQRFLKSGHKKADHHAATEYLRSHS
;
A
#
# COMPACT_ATOMS: atom_id res chain seq x y z
N MET A 1 -44.93 -30.30 -42.61
CA MET A 1 -44.57 -29.11 -43.41
C MET A 1 -44.37 -27.94 -42.47
N ASN A 2 -43.20 -27.28 -42.57
CA ASN A 2 -42.75 -25.95 -42.06
C ASN A 2 -42.96 -25.63 -40.55
N VAL A 3 -41.96 -25.59 -39.65
CA VAL A 3 -40.66 -24.87 -39.53
C VAL A 3 -40.80 -23.39 -39.07
N SER A 4 -40.03 -23.07 -38.01
CA SER A 4 -39.57 -21.74 -37.50
C SER A 4 -40.23 -21.25 -36.21
N ASN A 5 -39.56 -20.69 -35.20
CA ASN A 5 -38.14 -20.60 -34.80
C ASN A 5 -38.10 -20.00 -33.37
N ASP A 6 -37.02 -20.29 -32.63
CA ASP A 6 -36.33 -19.38 -31.69
C ASP A 6 -37.02 -18.92 -30.37
N ARG A 7 -36.53 -19.41 -29.22
CA ARG A 7 -35.61 -18.65 -28.33
C ARG A 7 -35.30 -19.39 -27.03
N ARG A 8 -34.00 -19.49 -26.78
CA ARG A 8 -33.35 -19.96 -25.55
C ARG A 8 -33.81 -19.11 -24.35
N ARG A 9 -34.09 -19.76 -23.22
CA ARG A 9 -34.05 -19.12 -21.90
C ARG A 9 -33.23 -20.00 -20.97
N THR A 10 -31.92 -19.76 -21.00
CA THR A 10 -30.98 -20.10 -19.93
C THR A 10 -31.43 -19.40 -18.65
N THR A 11 -31.77 -20.20 -17.63
CA THR A 11 -31.87 -19.77 -16.25
C THR A 11 -30.47 -19.48 -15.74
N THR A 12 -30.09 -18.21 -15.75
CA THR A 12 -28.87 -17.68 -15.15
C THR A 12 -28.99 -17.82 -13.63
N THR A 13 -28.07 -18.58 -13.05
CA THR A 13 -27.76 -18.59 -11.63
C THR A 13 -27.50 -17.16 -11.18
N VAL A 14 -28.21 -16.72 -10.15
CA VAL A 14 -27.99 -15.42 -9.51
C VAL A 14 -26.64 -15.50 -8.81
N GLU A 15 -25.60 -14.97 -9.46
CA GLU A 15 -24.28 -14.80 -8.85
C GLU A 15 -24.36 -13.77 -7.74
N ASP A 16 -24.00 -14.25 -6.55
CA ASP A 16 -23.98 -13.55 -5.28
C ASP A 16 -22.89 -12.47 -5.31
N ASN A 17 -23.29 -11.23 -5.60
CA ASN A 17 -22.44 -10.05 -5.75
C ASN A 17 -21.95 -9.46 -4.40
N SER A 18 -21.94 -10.26 -3.34
CA SER A 18 -21.64 -9.85 -1.96
C SER A 18 -20.14 -9.87 -1.60
N LEU A 19 -19.28 -10.53 -2.40
CA LEU A 19 -17.83 -10.60 -2.17
C LEU A 19 -17.04 -9.34 -2.61
N LEU A 20 -17.69 -8.40 -3.31
CA LEU A 20 -17.03 -7.21 -3.89
C LEU A 20 -17.06 -5.96 -2.99
N HIS A 21 -17.66 -6.05 -1.80
CA HIS A 21 -17.94 -4.87 -0.97
C HIS A 21 -16.79 -4.42 -0.05
N GLY A 22 -15.74 -5.24 0.14
CA GLY A 22 -14.61 -4.92 1.04
C GLY A 22 -13.44 -4.23 0.33
N ALA A 23 -12.89 -4.88 -0.69
CA ALA A 23 -11.59 -4.50 -1.26
C ALA A 23 -11.59 -3.19 -2.06
N ALA A 24 -12.75 -2.62 -2.44
CA ALA A 24 -12.84 -1.49 -3.36
C ALA A 24 -13.42 -0.19 -2.76
N LYS A 25 -13.98 -0.24 -1.54
CA LYS A 25 -14.79 0.88 -1.01
C LYS A 25 -13.99 2.02 -0.37
N TYR A 26 -12.66 1.91 -0.29
CA TYR A 26 -11.82 2.86 0.45
C TYR A 26 -10.63 3.42 -0.32
N PHE A 27 -10.60 3.28 -1.64
CA PHE A 27 -9.62 4.00 -2.44
C PHE A 27 -10.09 5.44 -2.60
N ILE A 28 -9.39 6.35 -1.90
CA ILE A 28 -9.65 7.79 -1.78
C ILE A 28 -10.72 8.14 -0.73
N GLY A 29 -10.48 7.72 0.52
CA GLY A 29 -11.15 8.28 1.69
C GLY A 29 -10.41 9.51 2.23
N ASP A 30 -10.87 10.69 1.87
CA ASP A 30 -10.33 12.01 2.24
C ASP A 30 -10.60 12.40 3.71
N ARG A 31 -10.37 11.47 4.65
CA ARG A 31 -10.73 11.66 6.07
C ARG A 31 -9.70 11.09 7.04
N TYR A 32 -8.47 11.61 7.02
CA TYR A 32 -7.62 11.71 8.21
C TYR A 32 -6.77 12.98 8.09
N LYS A 33 -6.83 13.83 9.13
CA LYS A 33 -6.17 15.14 9.25
C LYS A 33 -4.82 15.22 8.53
N ASP A 34 -4.77 16.13 7.55
CA ASP A 34 -3.63 16.54 6.74
C ASP A 34 -2.53 17.26 7.57
N GLN A 35 -2.00 16.60 8.61
CA GLN A 35 -0.98 17.20 9.48
C GLN A 35 0.29 16.35 9.66
N ASN A 36 0.32 15.11 9.17
CA ASN A 36 1.50 14.26 9.31
C ASN A 36 2.00 13.75 7.96
N ILE A 37 2.69 14.64 7.24
CA ILE A 37 3.34 14.40 5.93
C ILE A 37 4.35 13.22 6.00
N GLU A 38 4.74 12.80 7.21
CA GLU A 38 5.59 11.65 7.49
C GLU A 38 4.90 10.29 7.34
N VAL A 39 3.57 10.27 7.22
CA VAL A 39 2.78 9.04 7.12
C VAL A 39 2.00 9.00 5.82
N LEU A 40 2.19 7.92 5.06
CA LEU A 40 1.45 7.61 3.85
C LEU A 40 0.42 6.51 4.18
N THR A 41 -0.82 6.92 4.44
CA THR A 41 -1.95 6.00 4.65
C THR A 41 -2.53 5.54 3.32
N ILE A 42 -2.57 4.24 3.06
CA ILE A 42 -3.09 3.68 1.80
C ILE A 42 -4.57 3.32 1.92
N ASP A 43 -4.91 2.61 2.99
CA ASP A 43 -6.26 2.20 3.35
C ASP A 43 -6.44 2.25 4.88
N SER A 44 -7.53 1.69 5.41
CA SER A 44 -7.82 1.67 6.85
C SER A 44 -6.92 0.73 7.67
N ARG A 45 -6.16 -0.16 7.01
CA ARG A 45 -5.29 -1.17 7.63
C ARG A 45 -3.81 -0.91 7.38
N THR A 46 -3.46 -0.14 6.36
CA THR A 46 -2.10 -0.01 5.83
C THR A 46 -1.60 1.42 5.93
N THR A 47 -0.53 1.59 6.71
CA THR A 47 0.17 2.88 6.85
C THR A 47 1.65 2.71 6.61
N ILE A 48 2.29 3.70 5.98
CA ILE A 48 3.71 3.69 5.68
C ILE A 48 4.34 4.93 6.32
N HIS A 49 5.52 4.77 6.92
CA HIS A 49 6.19 5.86 7.62
C HIS A 49 7.72 5.69 7.53
N TRP A 50 8.42 6.80 7.78
CA TRP A 50 9.88 6.81 7.82
C TRP A 50 10.42 6.43 9.22
N ARG A 51 11.22 5.38 9.27
CA ARG A 51 11.92 4.87 10.48
C ARG A 51 13.42 4.90 10.30
N LYS A 52 14.15 5.48 11.26
CA LYS A 52 15.60 5.31 11.38
C LYS A 52 15.88 3.91 11.94
N ARG A 53 16.74 3.16 11.27
CA ARG A 53 17.24 1.85 11.72
C ARG A 53 18.76 1.89 11.85
N SER A 54 19.27 1.35 12.94
CA SER A 54 20.72 1.22 13.19
C SER A 54 21.38 0.42 12.07
N GLY A 55 22.53 0.90 11.58
CA GLY A 55 23.28 0.27 10.49
C GLY A 55 22.66 0.36 9.09
N ILE A 56 21.40 0.78 8.95
CA ILE A 56 20.69 0.80 7.66
C ILE A 56 20.29 2.24 7.23
N GLY A 57 20.10 3.15 8.19
CA GLY A 57 19.67 4.52 7.92
C GLY A 57 18.14 4.69 7.90
N LEU A 58 17.65 5.73 7.24
CA LEU A 58 16.22 6.01 7.16
C LEU A 58 15.53 5.06 6.16
N CYS A 59 14.44 4.45 6.59
CA CYS A 59 13.73 3.39 5.88
C CYS A 59 12.23 3.70 5.79
N ALA A 60 11.62 3.45 4.64
CA ALA A 60 10.17 3.35 4.53
C ALA A 60 9.71 1.98 5.05
N VAL A 61 8.78 1.99 6.00
CA VAL A 61 8.24 0.81 6.66
C VAL A 61 6.72 0.86 6.62
N ALA A 62 6.09 -0.22 6.17
CA ALA A 62 4.66 -0.39 6.22
C ALA A 62 4.24 -1.11 7.51
N TYR A 63 3.10 -0.70 8.06
CA TYR A 63 2.36 -1.42 9.08
C TYR A 63 1.01 -1.84 8.51
N VAL A 64 0.70 -3.13 8.60
CA VAL A 64 -0.58 -3.71 8.18
C VAL A 64 -1.31 -4.26 9.40
N LYS A 65 -2.50 -3.73 9.68
CA LYS A 65 -3.30 -4.12 10.84
C LYS A 65 -3.95 -5.50 10.64
N SER A 66 -3.70 -6.43 11.55
CA SER A 66 -4.37 -7.73 11.64
C SER A 66 -5.80 -7.60 12.17
N PRO A 67 -6.72 -8.51 11.81
CA PRO A 67 -8.05 -8.57 12.40
C PRO A 67 -8.04 -9.01 13.87
N GLU A 68 -7.09 -9.86 14.26
CA GLU A 68 -6.97 -10.37 15.63
C GLU A 68 -6.21 -9.39 16.56
N PRO A 69 -6.52 -9.40 17.87
CA PRO A 69 -5.75 -8.67 18.88
C PRO A 69 -4.29 -9.13 18.87
N GLY A 70 -3.38 -8.24 18.48
CA GLY A 70 -1.98 -8.58 18.35
C GLY A 70 -1.20 -7.58 17.50
N ARG A 71 0.06 -7.93 17.22
CA ARG A 71 0.93 -7.12 16.38
C ARG A 71 0.66 -7.49 14.92
N GLY A 72 0.09 -6.55 14.17
CA GLY A 72 0.01 -6.65 12.71
C GLY A 72 1.39 -6.74 12.06
N GLU A 73 1.44 -6.84 10.74
CA GLU A 73 2.71 -7.01 10.04
C GLU A 73 3.48 -5.70 9.88
N THR A 74 4.81 -5.79 9.98
CA THR A 74 5.73 -4.69 9.74
C THR A 74 6.64 -5.04 8.59
N ILE A 75 6.50 -4.35 7.46
CA ILE A 75 7.18 -4.71 6.21
C ILE A 75 8.14 -3.60 5.81
N TYR A 76 9.37 -4.00 5.51
CA TYR A 76 10.41 -3.07 5.06
C TYR A 76 10.32 -2.84 3.55
N LEU A 77 9.99 -1.61 3.14
CA LEU A 77 9.76 -1.26 1.73
C LEU A 77 11.04 -0.86 1.00
N SER A 78 11.77 0.14 1.50
CA SER A 78 13.02 0.64 0.88
C SER A 78 13.78 1.63 1.75
N ASN A 79 15.06 1.82 1.44
CA ASN A 79 15.92 2.82 2.06
C ASN A 79 15.64 4.18 1.43
N PHE A 80 15.62 5.23 2.24
CA PHE A 80 15.44 6.60 1.74
C PHE A 80 16.50 6.97 0.70
N SER A 81 17.79 6.76 0.99
CA SER A 81 18.89 7.09 0.06
C SER A 81 18.79 6.40 -1.31
N ARG A 82 18.23 5.19 -1.34
CA ARG A 82 17.96 4.48 -2.61
C ARG A 82 16.75 5.06 -3.33
N MET A 83 15.67 5.38 -2.60
CA MET A 83 14.48 5.99 -3.19
C MET A 83 14.77 7.39 -3.75
N GLU A 84 15.54 8.19 -3.02
CA GLU A 84 15.99 9.51 -3.43
C GLU A 84 16.80 9.47 -4.73
N SER A 85 17.69 8.48 -4.88
CA SER A 85 18.44 8.25 -6.12
C SER A 85 17.64 7.49 -7.20
N GLY A 86 16.34 7.24 -7.01
CA GLY A 86 15.48 6.46 -7.89
C GLY A 86 15.71 4.95 -7.89
N LYS A 87 16.90 4.48 -7.50
CA LYS A 87 17.30 3.06 -7.45
C LYS A 87 16.44 2.21 -6.50
N GLY A 88 15.73 2.84 -5.58
CA GLY A 88 14.86 2.21 -4.59
C GLY A 88 13.40 2.07 -5.01
N ASN A 89 12.99 2.67 -6.13
CA ASN A 89 11.58 2.80 -6.51
C ASN A 89 10.96 1.45 -6.91
N ALA A 90 11.63 0.68 -7.76
CA ALA A 90 11.13 -0.65 -8.16
C ALA A 90 10.99 -1.61 -6.95
N ARG A 91 11.91 -1.52 -5.98
CA ARG A 91 11.83 -2.31 -4.74
C ARG A 91 10.66 -1.84 -3.87
N PHE A 92 10.51 -0.52 -3.71
CA PHE A 92 9.41 0.06 -2.96
C PHE A 92 8.06 -0.38 -3.54
N GLN A 93 7.89 -0.23 -4.85
CA GLN A 93 6.69 -0.62 -5.60
C GLN A 93 6.33 -2.08 -5.34
N ARG A 94 7.26 -3.00 -5.61
CA ARG A 94 7.05 -4.44 -5.42
C ARG A 94 6.68 -4.78 -3.97
N LYS A 95 7.40 -4.21 -2.99
CA LYS A 95 7.10 -4.46 -1.57
C LYS A 95 5.79 -3.84 -1.13
N LEU A 96 5.36 -2.74 -1.76
CA LEU A 96 4.06 -2.15 -1.50
C LEU A 96 2.92 -3.02 -2.04
N ILE A 97 3.08 -3.60 -3.24
CA ILE A 97 2.12 -4.58 -3.78
C ILE A 97 1.98 -5.77 -2.82
N GLU A 98 3.09 -6.37 -2.41
CA GLU A 98 3.11 -7.46 -1.41
C GLU A 98 2.43 -7.06 -0.09
N THR A 99 2.64 -5.82 0.36
CA THR A 99 1.99 -5.28 1.57
C THR A 99 0.47 -5.21 1.42
N LEU A 100 -0.02 -4.78 0.27
CA LEU A 100 -1.46 -4.66 0.02
C LEU A 100 -2.12 -6.02 -0.22
N GLU A 101 -1.39 -6.98 -0.77
CA GLU A 101 -1.84 -8.37 -0.79
C GLU A 101 -1.98 -8.94 0.62
N ILE A 102 -1.01 -8.68 1.51
CA ILE A 102 -1.11 -9.07 2.93
C ILE A 102 -2.34 -8.41 3.59
N SER A 103 -2.54 -7.11 3.37
CA SER A 103 -3.72 -6.38 3.86
C SER A 103 -5.02 -7.03 3.38
N HIS A 104 -5.08 -7.40 2.09
CA HIS A 104 -6.23 -8.07 1.50
C HIS A 104 -6.50 -9.43 2.16
N ARG A 105 -5.47 -10.27 2.34
CA ARG A 105 -5.61 -11.57 3.01
C ARG A 105 -6.12 -11.43 4.45
N PHE A 106 -5.65 -10.40 5.17
CA PHE A 106 -6.14 -10.08 6.51
C PHE A 106 -7.58 -9.56 6.54
N GLU A 107 -8.05 -8.94 5.46
CA GLU A 107 -9.42 -8.45 5.35
C GLU A 107 -10.39 -9.58 4.98
N THR A 108 -10.01 -10.44 4.03
CA THR A 108 -10.91 -11.45 3.44
C THR A 108 -10.76 -12.84 4.03
N GLY A 109 -9.64 -13.13 4.72
CA GLY A 109 -9.32 -14.46 5.21
C GLY A 109 -8.89 -15.46 4.13
N VAL A 110 -8.73 -15.00 2.88
CA VAL A 110 -8.31 -15.85 1.75
C VAL A 110 -6.79 -16.00 1.76
N THR A 111 -6.29 -17.21 1.52
CA THR A 111 -4.85 -17.50 1.47
C THR A 111 -4.18 -16.96 0.21
N ASP A 112 -4.84 -17.08 -0.94
CA ASP A 112 -4.32 -16.64 -2.24
C ASP A 112 -5.14 -15.47 -2.78
N VAL A 113 -4.47 -14.41 -3.20
CA VAL A 113 -5.13 -13.21 -3.74
C VAL A 113 -5.50 -13.47 -5.20
N PRO A 114 -6.78 -13.33 -5.62
CA PRO A 114 -7.17 -13.51 -7.02
C PRO A 114 -6.39 -12.59 -7.96
N ILE A 115 -6.11 -13.06 -9.18
CA ILE A 115 -5.25 -12.33 -10.13
C ILE A 115 -5.83 -10.95 -10.47
N GLU A 116 -7.15 -10.83 -10.58
CA GLU A 116 -7.85 -9.58 -10.84
C GLU A 116 -7.65 -8.56 -9.71
N VAL A 117 -7.52 -9.05 -8.47
CA VAL A 117 -7.23 -8.23 -7.30
C VAL A 117 -5.76 -7.79 -7.32
N VAL A 118 -4.82 -8.68 -7.70
CA VAL A 118 -3.39 -8.34 -7.84
C VAL A 118 -3.18 -7.28 -8.93
N GLU A 119 -3.84 -7.40 -10.07
CA GLU A 119 -3.79 -6.41 -11.15
C GLU A 119 -4.31 -5.05 -10.68
N LYS A 120 -5.42 -5.05 -9.93
CA LYS A 120 -5.97 -3.82 -9.35
C LYS A 120 -5.03 -3.20 -8.32
N ILE A 121 -4.46 -4.00 -7.41
CA ILE A 121 -3.46 -3.54 -6.44
C ILE A 121 -2.27 -2.89 -7.17
N THR A 122 -1.77 -3.55 -8.22
CA THR A 122 -0.66 -3.05 -9.02
C THR A 122 -0.99 -1.69 -9.64
N SER A 123 -2.15 -1.56 -10.28
CA SER A 123 -2.60 -0.28 -10.85
C SER A 123 -2.72 0.84 -9.81
N VAL A 124 -3.25 0.54 -8.62
CA VAL A 124 -3.35 1.50 -7.51
C VAL A 124 -1.96 1.94 -7.03
N VAL A 125 -1.02 1.00 -6.91
CA VAL A 125 0.36 1.31 -6.50
C VAL A 125 1.05 2.20 -7.54
N ASP A 126 0.86 1.92 -8.83
CA ASP A 126 1.45 2.71 -9.91
C ASP A 126 0.92 4.15 -9.91
N GLN A 127 -0.40 4.32 -9.75
CA GLN A 127 -1.02 5.63 -9.61
C GLN A 127 -0.53 6.37 -8.37
N LEU A 128 -0.43 5.67 -7.23
CA LEU A 128 0.08 6.25 -5.99
C LEU A 128 1.51 6.79 -6.18
N MET A 129 2.40 6.03 -6.81
CA MET A 129 3.79 6.44 -7.02
C MET A 129 3.93 7.69 -7.90
N GLN A 130 2.93 7.97 -8.73
CA GLN A 130 2.85 9.18 -9.56
C GLN A 130 2.12 10.33 -8.86
N SER A 131 1.48 10.09 -7.72
CA SER A 131 0.65 11.07 -7.02
C SER A 131 1.47 12.11 -6.26
N GLU A 132 0.90 13.31 -6.08
CA GLU A 132 1.45 14.32 -5.17
C GLU A 132 1.62 13.80 -3.73
N LYS A 133 0.73 12.90 -3.30
CA LYS A 133 0.78 12.31 -1.96
C LYS A 133 2.09 11.55 -1.74
N PHE A 134 2.52 10.78 -2.74
CA PHE A 134 3.81 10.10 -2.69
C PHE A 134 4.99 11.08 -2.76
N GLN A 135 4.89 12.15 -3.56
CA GLN A 135 5.92 13.20 -3.58
C GLN A 135 6.06 13.91 -2.23
N ARG A 136 4.94 14.20 -1.55
CA ARG A 136 4.94 14.75 -0.19
C ARG A 136 5.57 13.78 0.82
N PHE A 137 5.30 12.48 0.69
CA PHE A 137 5.95 11.43 1.48
C PHE A 137 7.46 11.35 1.25
N LEU A 138 7.94 11.45 -0.01
CA LEU A 138 9.37 11.51 -0.30
C LEU A 138 10.03 12.75 0.32
N LYS A 139 9.37 13.92 0.19
CA LYS A 139 9.84 15.18 0.77
C LYS A 139 9.95 15.13 2.30
N SER A 140 9.02 14.45 2.98
CA SER A 140 9.12 14.26 4.43
C SER A 140 10.27 13.32 4.81
N GLY A 141 10.56 12.32 3.97
CA GLY A 141 11.73 11.45 4.11
C GLY A 141 13.03 12.24 4.05
N HIS A 142 13.16 13.15 3.09
CA HIS A 142 14.34 14.01 2.94
C HIS A 142 14.56 14.87 4.19
N LYS A 143 13.53 15.62 4.62
CA LYS A 143 13.59 16.43 5.85
C LYS A 143 14.03 15.63 7.07
N LYS A 144 13.55 14.39 7.20
CA LYS A 144 13.88 13.51 8.32
C LYS A 144 15.31 12.97 8.21
N ALA A 145 15.78 12.68 7.00
CA ALA A 145 17.16 12.27 6.76
C ALA A 145 18.14 13.40 7.14
N ASP A 146 17.85 14.63 6.72
CA ASP A 146 18.64 15.82 7.06
C ASP A 146 18.70 16.04 8.57
N HIS A 147 17.55 15.94 9.25
CA HIS A 147 17.47 16.07 10.70
C HIS A 147 18.36 15.04 11.42
N HIS A 148 18.35 13.78 10.97
CA HIS A 148 19.22 12.75 11.53
C HIS A 148 20.70 13.01 11.27
N ALA A 149 21.06 13.44 10.05
CA ALA A 149 22.44 13.76 9.70
C ALA A 149 22.97 14.94 10.54
N ALA A 150 22.18 16.00 10.69
CA ALA A 150 22.53 17.16 11.53
C ALA A 150 22.71 16.76 13.00
N THR A 151 21.81 15.93 13.54
CA THR A 151 21.89 15.44 14.92
C THR A 151 23.13 14.57 15.14
N GLU A 152 23.47 13.72 14.17
CA GLU A 152 24.64 12.85 14.23
C GLU A 152 25.95 13.65 14.17
N TYR A 153 26.01 14.67 13.31
CA TYR A 153 27.14 15.60 13.22
C TYR A 153 27.39 16.34 14.54
N LEU A 154 26.34 16.91 15.15
CA LEU A 154 26.47 17.61 16.42
C LEU A 154 26.96 16.68 17.55
N ARG A 155 26.53 15.41 17.56
CA ARG A 155 26.96 14.43 18.56
C ARG A 155 28.40 13.98 18.42
N SER A 156 28.96 13.97 17.20
CA SER A 156 30.36 13.57 16.97
C SER A 156 31.36 14.71 17.15
N HIS A 157 30.88 15.95 17.30
CA HIS A 157 31.70 17.16 17.48
C HIS A 157 31.40 17.89 18.82
N SER A 158 30.77 17.19 19.78
CA SER A 158 30.60 17.60 21.18
C SER A 158 31.41 16.68 22.09
#